data_AF-A0A348WHC1-F1
#
_entry.id   AF-A0A348WHC1-F1
#
_cell.length_a   1.000
_cell.length_b   1.000
_cell.length_c   1.000
_cell.angle_alpha   90.00
_cell.angle_beta   90.00
_cell.angle_gamma   90.00
#
_symmetry.space_group_name_H-M   'P 1'
#
loop_
_entity.id
_entity.type
_entity.pdbx_description
1 polymer ?
#
loop_
_entity_poly.entity_id
_entity_poly.type
_entity_poly.pdbx_seq_one_letter_code
_entity_poly.pdbx_strand_id
1 'polypeptide(L)'
;MSKVIGIDLGTTNSCVAIMDGSQARVIENSEGARTTPSIVAFTDSERLVGQPAKRQAVTNPENTVFGVKRLIGRRADDADLAKDKKNMPFNVIDGGNGDAWVEARGEKYSPSQISAFILGKMKETAESYLGEEVTQAVITVPAYFNDAQRQATKDAGKIAGLEVLRIINEPTAAALAYGLDKDETHTIAVYDLGGGTFDVTILEIDEGLFEVKSTNGDTFLGGEDFDMRIVNYLADEFKKEHGVDLTKDKMALQRL
;
A
#
# COMPACT_ATOMS: atom_id res chain seq x y z
N MET A 1 -19.86 -2.61 -21.58
CA MET A 1 -19.43 -1.75 -20.45
C MET A 1 -18.20 -2.40 -19.89
N SER A 2 -17.06 -1.71 -19.81
CA SER A 2 -15.87 -2.27 -19.18
C SER A 2 -16.19 -2.61 -17.73
N LYS A 3 -15.72 -3.75 -17.23
CA LYS A 3 -15.91 -4.09 -15.82
C LYS A 3 -15.20 -3.09 -14.92
N VAL A 4 -15.85 -2.76 -13.81
CA VAL A 4 -15.24 -1.99 -12.71
C VAL A 4 -14.51 -2.97 -11.80
N ILE A 5 -13.23 -2.71 -11.53
CA ILE A 5 -12.42 -3.54 -10.64
C ILE A 5 -12.30 -2.92 -9.25
N GLY A 6 -12.23 -3.75 -8.21
CA GLY A 6 -11.93 -3.32 -6.84
C GLY A 6 -10.46 -3.57 -6.56
N ILE A 7 -9.72 -2.52 -6.18
CA ILE A 7 -8.30 -2.62 -5.84
C ILE A 7 -8.11 -2.23 -4.38
N ASP A 8 -7.61 -3.18 -3.60
CA ASP A 8 -6.99 -2.89 -2.32
C ASP A 8 -5.54 -2.47 -2.54
N LEU A 9 -5.24 -1.18 -2.34
CA LEU A 9 -3.90 -0.63 -2.45
C LEU A 9 -3.26 -0.56 -1.07
N GLY A 10 -2.74 -1.67 -0.56
CA GLY A 10 -2.13 -1.73 0.77
C GLY A 10 -0.68 -1.22 0.83
N THR A 11 -0.19 -0.93 2.04
CA THR A 11 1.20 -0.49 2.28
C THR A 11 2.22 -1.55 1.87
N THR A 12 1.95 -2.82 2.19
CA THR A 12 2.87 -3.95 1.95
C THR A 12 2.46 -4.80 0.76
N ASN A 13 1.16 -5.06 0.60
CA ASN A 13 0.62 -5.86 -0.48
C ASN A 13 -0.63 -5.18 -1.04
N SER A 14 -0.88 -5.36 -2.32
CA SER A 14 -2.08 -4.96 -3.02
C SER A 14 -2.84 -6.18 -3.52
N CYS A 15 -4.15 -6.06 -3.61
CA CYS A 15 -5.05 -7.12 -4.05
C CYS A 15 -6.06 -6.54 -5.05
N VAL A 16 -6.44 -7.32 -6.06
CA VAL A 16 -7.47 -6.92 -7.02
C VAL A 16 -8.57 -7.97 -7.06
N ALA A 17 -9.80 -7.50 -7.10
CA ALA A 17 -11.00 -8.32 -7.17
C ALA A 17 -11.95 -7.78 -8.25
N ILE A 18 -12.77 -8.69 -8.78
CA ILE A 18 -13.82 -8.40 -9.76
C ILE A 18 -15.15 -8.93 -9.25
N MET A 19 -16.24 -8.45 -9.85
CA MET A 19 -17.55 -9.12 -9.72
C MET A 19 -17.72 -10.13 -10.85
N ASP A 20 -17.90 -11.40 -10.47
CA ASP A 20 -18.26 -12.51 -11.34
C ASP A 20 -19.74 -12.84 -11.11
N GLY A 21 -20.62 -12.20 -11.89
CA GLY A 21 -22.04 -12.15 -11.58
C GLY A 21 -22.29 -11.39 -10.28
N SER A 22 -22.91 -12.04 -9.30
CA SER A 22 -23.15 -11.49 -7.95
C SER A 22 -22.03 -11.82 -6.95
N GLN A 23 -21.03 -12.61 -7.32
CA GLN A 23 -19.97 -13.04 -6.42
C GLN A 23 -18.70 -12.20 -6.62
N ALA A 24 -18.15 -11.68 -5.52
CA ALA A 24 -16.83 -11.06 -5.54
C ALA A 24 -15.75 -12.14 -5.64
N ARG A 25 -14.77 -11.95 -6.53
CA ARG A 25 -13.66 -12.88 -6.75
C ARG A 25 -12.34 -12.15 -6.77
N VAL A 26 -11.44 -12.56 -5.86
CA VAL A 26 -10.01 -12.19 -5.92
C VAL A 26 -9.34 -12.96 -7.05
N ILE A 27 -8.59 -12.24 -7.89
CA ILE A 27 -7.88 -12.82 -9.03
C ILE A 27 -6.39 -12.96 -8.75
N GLU A 28 -5.76 -13.96 -9.36
CA GLU A 28 -4.32 -14.21 -9.23
C GLU A 28 -3.54 -13.33 -10.21
N ASN A 29 -2.39 -12.81 -9.77
CA ASN A 29 -1.45 -12.10 -10.62
C ASN A 29 -0.69 -13.07 -11.55
N SER A 30 0.12 -12.51 -12.45
CA SER A 30 0.96 -13.31 -13.38
C SER A 30 1.95 -14.24 -12.69
N GLU A 31 2.22 -14.04 -11.40
CA GLU A 31 3.09 -14.88 -10.59
C GLU A 31 2.32 -15.98 -9.82
N GLY A 32 0.99 -16.09 -10.01
CA GLY A 32 0.13 -17.09 -9.38
C GLY A 32 -0.27 -16.77 -7.93
N ALA A 33 -0.04 -15.54 -7.47
CA ALA A 33 -0.40 -15.10 -6.13
C ALA A 33 -1.65 -14.22 -6.13
N ARG A 34 -2.47 -14.33 -5.09
CA ARG A 34 -3.68 -13.49 -4.91
C ARG A 34 -3.41 -12.07 -4.43
N THR A 35 -2.18 -11.81 -4.02
CA THR A 35 -1.72 -10.48 -3.62
C THR A 35 -0.38 -10.18 -4.28
N THR A 36 -0.15 -8.92 -4.59
CA THR A 36 1.10 -8.44 -5.19
C THR A 36 1.81 -7.53 -4.20
N PRO A 37 3.10 -7.74 -3.91
CA PRO A 37 3.86 -6.81 -3.07
C PRO A 37 3.76 -5.37 -3.59
N SER A 38 3.48 -4.41 -2.71
CA SER A 38 3.41 -2.98 -3.02
C SER A 38 4.82 -2.38 -3.12
N ILE A 39 5.61 -2.92 -4.05
CA ILE A 39 7.03 -2.63 -4.21
C ILE A 39 7.32 -2.31 -5.68
N VAL A 40 8.06 -1.24 -5.91
CA VAL A 40 8.55 -0.82 -7.23
C VAL A 40 10.07 -0.74 -7.19
N ALA A 41 10.75 -1.33 -8.16
CA ALA A 41 12.19 -1.21 -8.27
C ALA A 41 12.59 -0.67 -9.64
N PHE A 42 13.65 0.14 -9.67
CA PHE A 42 14.23 0.70 -10.88
C PHE A 42 15.60 0.08 -11.10
N THR A 43 15.71 -0.76 -12.13
CA THR A 43 16.98 -1.33 -12.60
C THR A 43 17.60 -0.41 -13.65
N ASP A 44 18.75 -0.80 -14.20
CA ASP A 44 19.39 -0.03 -15.28
C ASP A 44 18.58 -0.05 -16.59
N SER A 45 17.74 -1.06 -16.79
CA SER A 45 17.03 -1.30 -18.06
C SER A 45 15.51 -1.23 -17.94
N GLU A 46 14.95 -1.46 -16.76
CA GLU A 46 13.51 -1.60 -16.60
C GLU A 46 13.00 -1.22 -15.20
N ARG A 47 11.68 -1.01 -15.14
CA ARG A 47 10.94 -0.88 -13.89
C ARG A 47 10.28 -2.22 -13.55
N LEU A 48 10.55 -2.72 -12.36
CA LEU A 48 9.94 -3.93 -11.82
C LEU A 48 8.84 -3.55 -10.81
N VAL A 49 7.75 -4.32 -10.76
CA VAL A 49 6.66 -4.13 -9.80
C VAL A 49 6.29 -5.47 -9.18
N GLY A 50 6.02 -5.51 -7.87
CA GLY A 50 5.56 -6.71 -7.21
C GLY A 50 6.66 -7.70 -6.86
N GLN A 51 6.42 -8.98 -7.12
CA GLN A 51 7.33 -10.06 -6.73
C GLN A 51 8.72 -9.96 -7.38
N PRO A 52 8.87 -9.60 -8.67
CA PRO A 52 10.19 -9.32 -9.26
C PRO A 52 10.95 -8.20 -8.52
N ALA A 53 10.28 -7.09 -8.19
CA ALA A 53 10.89 -6.00 -7.44
C ALA A 53 11.34 -6.46 -6.03
N LYS A 54 10.49 -7.22 -5.33
CA LYS A 54 10.80 -7.78 -4.01
C LYS A 54 12.05 -8.67 -4.01
N ARG A 55 12.23 -9.53 -5.04
CA ARG A 55 13.34 -10.49 -5.12
C ARG A 55 14.71 -9.81 -5.18
N GLN A 56 14.81 -8.67 -5.86
CA GLN A 56 16.07 -7.96 -6.06
C GLN A 56 16.34 -6.85 -5.04
N ALA A 57 15.42 -6.61 -4.10
CA ALA A 57 15.50 -5.51 -3.14
C ALA A 57 16.80 -5.51 -2.32
N VAL A 58 17.29 -6.69 -1.95
CA VAL A 58 18.53 -6.88 -1.17
C VAL A 58 19.77 -6.35 -1.90
N THR A 59 19.81 -6.47 -3.23
CA THR A 59 20.97 -6.06 -4.05
C THR A 59 20.80 -4.68 -4.67
N ASN A 60 19.61 -4.07 -4.57
CA ASN A 60 19.30 -2.75 -5.12
C ASN A 60 18.47 -1.91 -4.13
N PRO A 61 18.93 -1.73 -2.87
CA PRO A 61 18.12 -1.16 -1.80
C PRO A 61 17.74 0.32 -2.06
N GLU A 62 18.65 1.10 -2.66
CA GLU A 62 18.44 2.54 -2.90
C GLU A 62 17.43 2.85 -4.02
N ASN A 63 17.24 1.92 -4.97
CA ASN A 63 16.31 2.09 -6.09
C ASN A 63 15.10 1.14 -6.00
N THR A 64 14.85 0.57 -4.82
CA THR A 64 13.67 -0.25 -4.55
C THR A 64 12.79 0.43 -3.53
N VAL A 65 11.66 0.96 -3.99
CA VAL A 65 10.69 1.71 -3.19
C VAL A 65 9.60 0.76 -2.68
N PHE A 66 9.43 0.73 -1.36
CA PHE A 66 8.37 0.02 -0.64
C PHE A 66 7.78 0.96 0.42
N GLY A 67 6.63 0.61 1.01
CA GLY A 67 6.00 1.45 2.04
C GLY A 67 5.55 2.82 1.53
N VAL A 68 5.46 3.02 0.20
CA VAL A 68 5.18 4.34 -0.41
C VAL A 68 3.84 4.94 0.02
N LYS A 69 2.89 4.10 0.43
CA LYS A 69 1.60 4.53 0.98
C LYS A 69 1.76 5.35 2.26
N ARG A 70 2.85 5.18 3.01
CA ARG A 70 3.19 6.03 4.16
C ARG A 70 3.64 7.43 3.76
N LEU A 71 4.10 7.62 2.52
CA LEU A 71 4.55 8.91 1.97
C LEU A 71 3.45 9.67 1.24
N ILE A 72 2.43 8.99 0.73
CA ILE A 72 1.41 9.58 -0.13
C ILE A 72 0.67 10.71 0.59
N GLY A 73 0.52 11.87 -0.07
CA GLY A 73 -0.14 13.05 0.48
C GLY A 73 0.55 13.70 1.69
N ARG A 74 1.80 13.34 2.00
CA ARG A 74 2.58 13.94 3.09
C ARG A 74 3.64 14.90 2.61
N ARG A 75 4.09 15.75 3.54
CA ARG A 75 5.18 16.69 3.32
C ARG A 75 6.53 16.08 3.69
N ALA A 76 7.60 16.52 3.03
CA ALA A 76 8.95 16.07 3.31
C ALA A 76 9.43 16.44 4.73
N ASP A 77 8.84 17.46 5.36
CA ASP A 77 9.13 17.91 6.72
C ASP A 77 8.16 17.36 7.79
N ASP A 78 7.29 16.42 7.43
CA ASP A 78 6.37 15.76 8.36
C ASP A 78 7.13 15.03 9.48
N ALA A 79 6.77 15.32 10.73
CA ALA A 79 7.39 14.74 11.92
C ALA A 79 7.17 13.22 12.02
N ASP A 80 6.03 12.71 11.53
CA ASP A 80 5.77 11.28 11.49
C ASP A 80 6.76 10.59 10.54
N LEU A 81 7.03 11.19 9.38
CA LEU A 81 8.00 10.65 8.42
C LEU A 81 9.45 10.67 8.92
N ALA A 82 9.78 11.51 9.90
CA ALA A 82 11.15 11.64 10.38
C ALA A 82 11.71 10.34 10.97
N LYS A 83 10.87 9.45 11.56
CA LYS A 83 11.32 8.14 12.04
C LYS A 83 11.57 7.18 10.89
N ASP A 84 10.69 7.15 9.90
CA ASP A 84 10.75 6.21 8.78
C ASP A 84 11.92 6.53 7.84
N LYS A 85 12.16 7.82 7.56
CA LYS A 85 13.26 8.28 6.71
C LYS A 85 14.63 7.77 7.16
N LYS A 86 14.83 7.51 8.45
CA LYS A 86 16.10 6.98 8.97
C LYS A 86 16.33 5.52 8.61
N ASN A 87 15.25 4.77 8.40
CA ASN A 87 15.26 3.33 8.20
C ASN A 87 14.95 2.95 6.73
N MET A 88 14.47 3.90 5.92
CA MET A 88 14.26 3.70 4.50
C MET A 88 15.60 3.66 3.75
N PRO A 89 15.85 2.64 2.92
CA PRO A 89 17.09 2.53 2.16
C PRO A 89 17.13 3.45 0.93
N PHE A 90 15.97 3.87 0.44
CA PHE A 90 15.79 4.77 -0.70
C PHE A 90 15.66 6.23 -0.26
N ASN A 91 15.97 7.16 -1.16
CA ASN A 91 16.04 8.58 -0.85
C ASN A 91 14.64 9.22 -0.88
N VAL A 92 14.20 9.76 0.25
CA VAL A 92 13.00 10.62 0.34
C VAL A 92 13.42 12.09 0.31
N ILE A 93 12.99 12.81 -0.72
CA ILE A 93 13.37 14.19 -1.03
C ILE A 93 12.16 15.13 -0.98
N ASP A 94 12.42 16.43 -1.09
CA ASP A 94 11.40 17.44 -1.39
C ASP A 94 11.11 17.47 -2.91
N GLY A 95 9.84 17.29 -3.28
CA GLY A 95 9.36 17.34 -4.67
C GLY A 95 9.44 18.72 -5.34
N GLY A 96 9.78 19.78 -4.59
CA GLY A 96 9.92 21.16 -5.06
C GLY A 96 8.89 22.12 -4.47
N ASN A 97 7.83 21.61 -3.86
CA ASN A 97 6.76 22.35 -3.17
C ASN A 97 6.64 21.96 -1.68
N GLY A 98 7.57 21.17 -1.17
CA GLY A 98 7.55 20.61 0.18
C GLY A 98 6.92 19.22 0.30
N ASP A 99 6.38 18.65 -0.78
CA ASP A 99 5.81 17.31 -0.75
C ASP A 99 6.89 16.24 -0.67
N ALA A 100 6.63 15.15 0.07
CA ALA A 100 7.55 14.02 0.17
C ALA A 100 7.56 13.24 -1.16
N TRP A 101 8.71 13.23 -1.85
CA TRP A 101 8.93 12.49 -3.08
C TRP A 101 10.05 11.48 -2.88
N VAL A 102 10.21 10.55 -3.82
CA VAL A 102 11.34 9.61 -3.82
C VAL A 102 12.25 9.86 -5.01
N GLU A 103 13.54 9.64 -4.82
CA GLU A 103 14.54 9.66 -5.89
C GLU A 103 15.06 8.24 -6.13
N ALA A 104 15.04 7.81 -7.39
CA ALA A 104 15.62 6.53 -7.81
C ALA A 104 16.33 6.74 -9.14
N ARG A 105 17.57 6.24 -9.26
CA ARG A 105 18.42 6.39 -10.45
C ARG A 105 18.57 7.84 -10.95
N GLY A 106 18.54 8.81 -10.05
CA GLY A 106 18.65 10.24 -10.36
C GLY A 106 17.36 10.90 -10.86
N GLU A 107 16.27 10.13 -10.96
CA GLU A 107 14.94 10.61 -11.35
C GLU A 107 14.05 10.76 -10.12
N LYS A 108 13.16 11.75 -10.16
CA LYS A 108 12.24 12.08 -9.07
C LYS A 108 10.85 11.54 -9.35
N TYR A 109 10.26 10.86 -8.38
CA TYR A 109 8.91 10.30 -8.46
C TYR A 109 8.06 10.74 -7.28
N SER A 110 6.84 11.20 -7.57
CA SER A 110 5.85 11.41 -6.52
C SER A 110 5.35 10.06 -5.98
N PRO A 111 4.88 10.00 -4.71
CA PRO A 111 4.25 8.80 -4.18
C PRO A 111 3.05 8.33 -5.00
N SER A 112 2.32 9.25 -5.64
CA SER A 112 1.23 8.94 -6.57
C SER A 112 1.73 8.24 -7.83
N GLN A 113 2.89 8.62 -8.39
CA GLN A 113 3.49 7.92 -9.53
C GLN A 113 3.95 6.50 -9.16
N ILE A 114 4.60 6.33 -8.00
CA ILE A 114 5.00 4.99 -7.53
C ILE A 114 3.77 4.11 -7.31
N SER A 115 2.74 4.65 -6.65
CA SER A 115 1.47 3.95 -6.43
C SER A 115 0.76 3.63 -7.74
N ALA A 116 0.85 4.50 -8.74
CA ALA A 116 0.30 4.26 -10.07
C ALA A 116 0.96 3.08 -10.79
N PHE A 117 2.26 2.82 -10.57
CA PHE A 117 2.91 1.62 -11.11
C PHE A 117 2.36 0.34 -10.48
N ILE A 118 2.03 0.37 -9.18
CA ILE A 118 1.37 -0.74 -8.48
C ILE A 118 -0.05 -0.94 -9.00
N LEU A 119 -0.83 0.14 -9.12
CA LEU A 119 -2.18 0.11 -9.69
C LEU A 119 -2.19 -0.36 -11.15
N GLY A 120 -1.18 0.02 -11.94
CA GLY A 120 -0.98 -0.46 -13.31
C GLY A 120 -0.84 -1.98 -13.35
N LYS A 121 -0.04 -2.57 -12.46
CA LYS A 121 0.06 -4.04 -12.34
C LYS A 121 -1.27 -4.69 -11.93
N MET A 122 -2.09 -4.02 -11.12
CA MET A 122 -3.42 -4.53 -10.72
C MET A 122 -4.40 -4.48 -11.90
N LYS A 123 -4.36 -3.40 -12.67
CA LYS A 123 -5.09 -3.26 -13.93
C LYS A 123 -4.68 -4.35 -14.93
N GLU A 124 -3.38 -4.51 -15.21
CA GLU A 124 -2.85 -5.55 -16.11
C GLU A 124 -3.29 -6.95 -15.68
N THR A 125 -3.31 -7.21 -14.37
CA THR A 125 -3.78 -8.49 -13.81
C THR A 125 -5.26 -8.73 -14.13
N ALA A 126 -6.10 -7.71 -13.96
CA ALA A 126 -7.52 -7.81 -14.29
C ALA A 126 -7.78 -7.93 -15.79
N GLU A 127 -7.08 -7.16 -16.62
CA GLU A 127 -7.18 -7.24 -18.08
C GLU A 127 -6.76 -8.61 -18.61
N SER A 128 -5.67 -9.17 -18.08
CA SER A 128 -5.21 -10.51 -18.44
C SER A 128 -6.22 -11.59 -18.07
N TYR A 129 -6.90 -11.45 -16.93
CA TYR A 129 -7.92 -12.39 -16.48
C TYR A 129 -9.22 -12.27 -17.30
N LEU A 130 -9.64 -11.05 -17.62
CA LEU A 130 -10.91 -10.75 -18.30
C LEU A 130 -10.83 -10.88 -19.83
N GLY A 131 -9.64 -10.70 -20.41
CA GLY A 131 -9.45 -10.68 -21.86
C GLY A 131 -9.95 -9.40 -22.54
N GLU A 132 -10.17 -8.33 -21.77
CA GLU A 132 -10.65 -7.02 -22.24
C GLU A 132 -9.99 -5.87 -21.46
N GLU A 133 -10.05 -4.66 -22.01
CA GLU A 133 -9.50 -3.45 -21.38
C GLU A 133 -10.30 -3.04 -20.14
N VAL A 134 -9.59 -2.63 -19.08
CA VAL A 134 -10.16 -2.13 -17.83
C VAL A 134 -9.81 -0.67 -17.64
N THR A 135 -10.84 0.18 -17.61
CA THR A 135 -10.65 1.64 -17.50
C THR A 135 -11.21 2.23 -16.21
N GLN A 136 -11.91 1.46 -15.38
CA GLN A 136 -12.64 1.97 -14.21
C GLN A 136 -12.32 1.15 -12.95
N ALA A 137 -12.12 1.83 -11.83
CA ALA A 137 -11.80 1.17 -10.56
C ALA A 137 -12.44 1.84 -9.34
N VAL A 138 -12.64 1.02 -8.30
CA VAL A 138 -12.80 1.44 -6.91
C VAL A 138 -11.50 1.14 -6.18
N ILE A 139 -10.94 2.12 -5.47
CA ILE A 139 -9.64 1.98 -4.79
C ILE A 139 -9.81 2.21 -3.28
N THR A 140 -9.20 1.36 -2.46
CA THR A 140 -9.23 1.47 -1.00
C THR A 140 -8.26 2.53 -0.46
N VAL A 141 -8.60 3.12 0.67
CA VAL A 141 -7.71 3.93 1.52
C VAL A 141 -8.02 3.68 3.00
N PRO A 142 -7.07 3.94 3.92
CA PRO A 142 -7.34 3.90 5.35
C PRO A 142 -8.46 4.86 5.72
N ALA A 143 -9.26 4.50 6.73
CA ALA A 143 -10.39 5.33 7.14
C ALA A 143 -9.93 6.73 7.59
N TYR A 144 -8.77 6.78 8.25
CA TYR A 144 -8.19 7.99 8.82
C TYR A 144 -7.35 8.82 7.82
N PHE A 145 -7.33 8.47 6.53
CA PHE A 145 -6.69 9.31 5.51
C PHE A 145 -7.38 10.67 5.39
N ASN A 146 -6.57 11.73 5.38
CA ASN A 146 -7.01 13.09 5.16
C ASN A 146 -7.29 13.39 3.66
N ASP A 147 -7.79 14.59 3.37
CA ASP A 147 -8.16 14.99 2.01
C ASP A 147 -6.99 14.96 1.02
N ALA A 148 -5.79 15.36 1.45
CA ALA A 148 -4.59 15.37 0.60
C ALA A 148 -4.17 13.94 0.23
N GLN A 149 -4.20 13.02 1.20
CA GLN A 149 -3.88 11.61 0.98
C GLN A 149 -4.90 10.92 0.06
N ARG A 150 -6.21 11.18 0.28
CA ARG A 150 -7.29 10.67 -0.59
C ARG A 150 -7.17 11.18 -2.01
N GLN A 151 -6.88 12.48 -2.18
CA GLN A 151 -6.70 13.07 -3.49
C GLN A 151 -5.46 12.49 -4.20
N ALA A 152 -4.34 12.36 -3.49
CA ALA A 152 -3.12 11.78 -4.04
C ALA A 152 -3.29 10.30 -4.46
N THR A 153 -4.07 9.50 -3.73
CA THR A 153 -4.44 8.14 -4.15
C THR A 153 -5.35 8.14 -5.37
N LYS A 154 -6.31 9.07 -5.46
CA LYS A 154 -7.16 9.23 -6.64
C LYS A 154 -6.34 9.61 -7.88
N ASP A 155 -5.35 10.48 -7.71
CA ASP A 155 -4.42 10.88 -8.77
C ASP A 155 -3.54 9.71 -9.22
N ALA A 156 -3.12 8.84 -8.29
CA ALA A 156 -2.40 7.60 -8.64
C ALA A 156 -3.23 6.70 -9.56
N GLY A 157 -4.54 6.54 -9.28
CA GLY A 157 -5.46 5.82 -10.16
C GLY A 157 -5.55 6.44 -11.55
N LYS A 158 -5.66 7.77 -11.63
CA LYS A 158 -5.68 8.50 -12.91
C LYS A 158 -4.37 8.32 -13.70
N ILE A 159 -3.21 8.40 -13.04
CA ILE A 159 -1.90 8.16 -13.66
C ILE A 159 -1.79 6.73 -14.20
N ALA A 160 -2.39 5.75 -13.51
CA ALA A 160 -2.45 4.35 -13.95
C ALA A 160 -3.45 4.10 -15.11
N GLY A 161 -4.14 5.14 -15.60
CA GLY A 161 -5.14 5.01 -16.65
C GLY A 161 -6.45 4.39 -16.16
N LEU A 162 -6.81 4.62 -14.89
CA LEU A 162 -8.07 4.23 -14.28
C LEU A 162 -8.91 5.47 -13.93
N GLU A 163 -10.16 5.49 -14.37
CA GLU A 163 -11.20 6.36 -13.84
C GLU A 163 -11.58 5.84 -12.44
N VAL A 164 -11.23 6.62 -11.42
CA VAL A 164 -11.52 6.27 -10.03
C VAL A 164 -12.96 6.67 -9.69
N LEU A 165 -13.87 5.70 -9.79
CA LEU A 165 -15.29 5.89 -9.53
C LEU A 165 -15.59 6.13 -8.05
N ARG A 166 -14.79 5.51 -7.17
CA ARG A 166 -14.93 5.68 -5.73
C ARG A 166 -13.59 5.42 -5.02
N ILE A 167 -13.30 6.27 -4.04
CA ILE A 167 -12.35 5.97 -2.98
C ILE A 167 -13.17 5.44 -1.81
N ILE A 168 -12.90 4.22 -1.36
CA ILE A 168 -13.62 3.57 -0.27
C ILE A 168 -12.69 3.36 0.93
N ASN A 169 -13.22 3.51 2.13
CA ASN A 169 -12.45 3.21 3.34
C ASN A 169 -12.24 1.69 3.47
N GLU A 170 -11.03 1.27 3.79
CA GLU A 170 -10.64 -0.13 4.04
C GLU A 170 -11.59 -0.86 4.99
N PRO A 171 -11.88 -0.36 6.21
CA PRO A 171 -12.78 -1.06 7.12
C PRO A 171 -14.22 -1.12 6.59
N THR A 172 -14.65 -0.16 5.77
CA THR A 172 -15.96 -0.20 5.10
C THR A 172 -15.98 -1.25 3.99
N ALA A 173 -14.91 -1.39 3.21
CA ALA A 173 -14.78 -2.45 2.20
C ALA A 173 -14.76 -3.84 2.86
N ALA A 174 -14.07 -3.99 3.99
CA ALA A 174 -14.08 -5.22 4.78
C ALA A 174 -15.47 -5.54 5.34
N ALA A 175 -16.19 -4.53 5.86
CA ALA A 175 -17.56 -4.70 6.33
C ALA A 175 -18.51 -5.12 5.19
N LEU A 176 -18.38 -4.53 3.99
CA LEU A 176 -19.13 -4.94 2.80
C LEU A 176 -18.85 -6.41 2.46
N ALA A 177 -17.57 -6.82 2.45
CA ALA A 177 -17.19 -8.20 2.18
C ALA A 177 -17.78 -9.19 3.21
N TYR A 178 -17.83 -8.79 4.48
CA TYR A 178 -18.38 -9.61 5.57
C TYR A 178 -19.91 -9.66 5.59
N GLY A 179 -20.58 -8.56 5.22
CA GLY A 179 -22.04 -8.40 5.28
C GLY A 179 -22.79 -8.86 4.03
N LEU A 180 -22.10 -9.16 2.93
CA LEU A 180 -22.72 -9.55 1.64
C LEU A 180 -23.73 -10.71 1.75
N ASP A 181 -23.50 -11.66 2.66
CA ASP A 181 -24.33 -12.86 2.83
C ASP A 181 -25.12 -12.86 4.16
N LYS A 182 -25.28 -11.70 4.81
CA LYS A 182 -25.89 -11.61 6.16
C LYS A 182 -27.16 -10.75 6.15
N ASP A 183 -28.26 -11.35 6.61
CA ASP A 183 -29.58 -10.71 6.65
C ASP A 183 -29.93 -10.11 8.03
N GLU A 184 -29.11 -10.32 9.06
CA GLU A 184 -29.40 -9.87 10.42
C GLU A 184 -28.80 -8.50 10.73
N THR A 185 -29.56 -7.63 11.39
CA THR A 185 -29.05 -6.36 11.94
C THR A 185 -28.06 -6.64 13.07
N HIS A 186 -26.82 -6.17 12.94
CA HIS A 186 -25.84 -6.27 14.01
C HIS A 186 -24.76 -5.20 13.94
N THR A 187 -24.25 -4.85 15.13
CA THR A 187 -23.11 -3.95 15.27
C THR A 187 -21.81 -4.76 15.25
N ILE A 188 -20.84 -4.33 14.43
CA ILE A 188 -19.51 -4.94 14.34
C ILE A 188 -18.41 -3.93 14.66
N ALA A 189 -17.28 -4.45 15.12
CA ALA A 189 -16.02 -3.72 15.18
C ALA A 189 -15.07 -4.31 14.13
N VAL A 190 -14.65 -3.50 13.17
CA VAL A 190 -13.58 -3.85 12.23
C VAL A 190 -12.27 -3.32 12.81
N TYR A 191 -11.39 -4.24 13.21
CA TYR A 191 -10.03 -3.95 13.64
C TYR A 191 -9.08 -4.33 12.50
N ASP A 192 -8.42 -3.34 11.91
CA ASP A 192 -7.50 -3.53 10.79
C ASP A 192 -6.11 -3.01 11.18
N LEU A 193 -5.16 -3.93 11.34
CA LEU A 193 -3.75 -3.62 11.61
C LEU A 193 -2.91 -4.14 10.45
N GLY A 194 -2.64 -3.26 9.51
CA GLY A 194 -1.90 -3.56 8.30
C GLY A 194 -0.40 -3.37 8.44
N GLY A 195 0.28 -3.26 7.29
CA GLY A 195 1.74 -3.08 7.24
C GLY A 195 2.23 -1.72 7.74
N GLY A 196 1.41 -0.67 7.64
CA GLY A 196 1.82 0.67 8.11
C GLY A 196 0.70 1.54 8.66
N THR A 197 -0.52 1.01 8.74
CA THR A 197 -1.69 1.73 9.25
C THR A 197 -2.51 0.84 10.17
N PHE A 198 -3.13 1.46 11.16
CA PHE A 198 -4.07 0.86 12.07
C PHE A 198 -5.39 1.63 12.00
N ASP A 199 -6.50 0.93 11.77
CA ASP A 199 -7.85 1.48 11.84
C ASP A 199 -8.73 0.61 12.74
N VAL A 200 -9.60 1.25 13.52
CA VAL A 200 -10.71 0.62 14.22
C VAL A 200 -12.00 1.35 13.90
N THR A 201 -12.98 0.63 13.39
CA THR A 201 -14.28 1.21 12.99
C THR A 201 -15.41 0.40 13.57
N ILE A 202 -16.37 1.08 14.20
CA ILE A 202 -17.64 0.51 14.64
C ILE A 202 -18.67 0.78 13.57
N LEU A 203 -19.26 -0.29 13.03
CA LEU A 203 -20.28 -0.22 12.00
C LEU A 203 -21.56 -0.90 12.48
N GLU A 204 -22.69 -0.36 12.06
CA GLU A 204 -23.98 -1.03 12.11
C GLU A 204 -24.32 -1.52 10.70
N ILE A 205 -24.68 -2.80 10.62
CA ILE A 205 -25.17 -3.42 9.39
C ILE A 205 -26.66 -3.64 9.60
N ASP A 206 -27.49 -3.11 8.70
CA ASP A 206 -28.94 -3.24 8.75
C ASP A 206 -29.51 -3.41 7.33
N GLU A 207 -30.05 -4.58 7.00
CA GLU A 207 -30.66 -4.89 5.68
C GLU A 207 -29.82 -4.42 4.46
N GLY A 208 -28.50 -4.61 4.50
CA GLY A 208 -27.58 -4.19 3.45
C GLY A 208 -27.19 -2.70 3.47
N LEU A 209 -27.68 -1.93 4.44
CA LEU A 209 -27.16 -0.61 4.80
C LEU A 209 -25.96 -0.77 5.74
N PHE A 210 -24.89 -0.02 5.47
CA PHE A 210 -23.70 0.02 6.28
C PHE A 210 -23.51 1.44 6.82
N GLU A 211 -23.68 1.61 8.12
CA GLU A 211 -23.49 2.91 8.78
C GLU A 211 -22.26 2.88 9.68
N VAL A 212 -21.29 3.75 9.39
CA VAL A 212 -20.13 3.97 10.27
C VAL A 212 -20.58 4.82 11.46
N LYS A 213 -20.61 4.22 12.66
CA LYS A 213 -20.98 4.92 13.89
C LYS A 213 -19.80 5.68 14.48
N SER A 214 -18.60 5.10 14.41
CA SER A 214 -17.36 5.75 14.84
C SER A 214 -16.15 5.12 14.17
N THR A 215 -15.13 5.92 13.91
CA THR A 215 -13.84 5.44 13.38
C THR A 215 -12.70 6.15 14.11
N ASN A 216 -11.61 5.44 14.36
CA ASN A 216 -10.38 5.96 14.93
C ASN A 216 -9.21 5.10 14.43
N GLY A 217 -7.98 5.55 14.62
CA GLY A 217 -6.81 4.83 14.12
C GLY A 217 -5.51 5.62 14.26
N ASP A 218 -4.47 5.03 13.68
CA ASP A 218 -3.14 5.62 13.54
C ASP A 218 -2.60 5.28 12.14
N THR A 219 -2.43 6.31 11.31
CA THR A 219 -1.94 6.18 9.93
C THR A 219 -0.44 5.88 9.84
N PHE A 220 0.21 5.63 10.98
CA PHE A 220 1.65 5.47 11.10
C PHE A 220 2.07 4.42 12.14
N LEU A 221 1.20 3.43 12.32
CA LEU A 221 1.35 2.25 13.16
C LEU A 221 1.00 0.99 12.34
N GLY A 222 1.92 0.07 12.17
CA GLY A 222 1.66 -1.21 11.50
C GLY A 222 2.80 -2.20 11.63
N GLY A 223 2.75 -3.28 10.83
CA GLY A 223 3.76 -4.33 10.81
C GLY A 223 5.20 -3.85 10.65
N GLU A 224 5.44 -2.77 9.89
CA GLU A 224 6.78 -2.17 9.76
C GLU A 224 7.34 -1.66 11.10
N ASP A 225 6.50 -1.19 12.01
CA ASP A 225 6.92 -0.77 13.34
C ASP A 225 7.32 -1.99 14.20
N PHE A 226 6.68 -3.15 13.99
CA PHE A 226 7.05 -4.41 14.65
C PHE A 226 8.38 -4.93 14.09
N ASP A 227 8.54 -4.93 12.77
CA ASP A 227 9.78 -5.32 12.09
C ASP A 227 10.94 -4.48 12.62
N MET A 228 10.79 -3.16 12.71
CA MET A 228 11.84 -2.27 13.24
C MET A 228 12.19 -2.55 14.71
N ARG A 229 11.23 -2.96 15.54
CA ARG A 229 11.55 -3.37 16.93
C ARG A 229 12.44 -4.61 16.96
N ILE A 230 12.16 -5.58 16.10
CA ILE A 230 12.94 -6.82 16.00
C ILE A 230 14.32 -6.52 15.40
N VAL A 231 14.39 -5.77 14.30
CA VAL A 231 15.64 -5.37 13.64
C VAL A 231 16.56 -4.63 14.61
N ASN A 232 16.04 -3.64 15.35
CA ASN A 232 16.83 -2.90 16.33
C ASN A 232 17.37 -3.82 17.44
N TYR A 233 16.54 -4.73 17.95
CA TYR A 233 16.98 -5.71 18.94
C TYR A 233 18.10 -6.60 18.40
N LEU A 234 17.95 -7.16 17.20
CA LEU A 234 18.96 -8.03 16.59
C LEU A 234 20.26 -7.27 16.28
N ALA A 235 20.17 -6.04 15.80
CA ALA A 235 21.33 -5.19 15.53
C ALA A 235 22.10 -4.85 16.82
N ASP A 236 21.38 -4.54 17.91
CA ASP A 236 21.97 -4.27 19.22
C ASP A 236 22.65 -5.50 19.81
N GLU A 237 22.03 -6.67 19.74
CA GLU A 237 22.63 -7.92 20.22
C GLU A 237 23.87 -8.30 19.39
N PHE A 238 23.81 -8.18 18.06
CA PHE A 238 24.95 -8.45 17.18
C PHE A 238 26.13 -7.50 17.48
N LYS A 239 25.85 -6.23 17.77
CA LYS A 239 26.86 -5.26 18.15
C LYS A 239 27.49 -5.58 19.50
N LYS A 240 26.73 -6.09 20.47
CA LYS A 240 27.26 -6.53 21.77
C LYS A 240 28.14 -7.78 21.63
N GLU A 241 27.72 -8.75 20.83
CA GLU A 241 28.41 -10.02 20.68
C GLU A 241 29.66 -9.92 19.78
N HIS A 242 29.58 -9.15 18.70
CA HIS A 242 30.61 -9.12 17.67
C HIS A 242 31.31 -7.75 17.51
N GLY A 243 30.86 -6.71 18.21
CA GLY A 243 31.46 -5.37 18.14
C GLY A 243 31.20 -4.62 16.82
N VAL A 244 30.33 -5.14 15.96
CA VAL A 244 30.03 -4.57 14.62
C VAL A 244 28.62 -4.02 14.60
N ASP A 245 28.47 -2.80 14.08
CA ASP A 245 27.19 -2.09 14.00
C ASP A 245 26.54 -2.27 12.62
N LEU A 246 25.59 -3.22 12.52
CA LEU A 246 24.95 -3.59 11.25
C LEU A 246 24.10 -2.47 10.65
N THR A 247 23.63 -1.50 11.46
CA THR A 247 22.78 -0.41 10.95
C THR A 247 23.53 0.57 10.06
N LYS A 248 24.87 0.46 10.00
CA LYS A 248 25.73 1.28 9.14
C LYS A 248 25.95 0.69 7.75
N ASP A 249 25.58 -0.57 7.54
CA ASP A 249 25.69 -1.25 6.25
C ASP A 249 24.28 -1.45 5.67
N LYS A 250 23.98 -0.75 4.57
CA LYS A 250 22.66 -0.80 3.92
C LYS A 250 22.29 -2.21 3.44
N MET A 251 23.25 -2.98 2.95
CA MET A 251 22.99 -4.34 2.47
C MET A 251 22.77 -5.31 3.63
N ALA A 252 23.54 -5.17 4.71
CA ALA A 252 23.33 -5.97 5.91
C ALA A 252 21.98 -5.66 6.56
N LEU A 253 21.64 -4.36 6.71
CA LEU A 253 20.36 -3.92 7.27
C LEU A 253 19.17 -4.38 6.41
N GLN A 254 19.31 -4.41 5.08
CA GLN A 254 18.24 -4.89 4.19
C GLN A 254 18.02 -6.41 4.27
N ARG A 255 19.04 -7.17 4.70
CA ARG A 255 18.96 -8.63 4.89
C ARG A 255 18.46 -9.02 6.28
N LEU A 256 18.71 -8.15 7.26
CA LEU A 256 18.29 -8.29 8.65
C LEU A 256 16.77 -8.09 8.75
#